data_AF-A0A6A5YND8-F1
#
_entry.id   AF-A0A6A5YND8-F1
#
_cell.length_a   1.000
_cell.length_b   1.000
_cell.length_c   1.000
_cell.angle_alpha   90.00
_cell.angle_beta   90.00
_cell.angle_gamma   90.00
#
_symmetry.space_group_name_H-M   'P 1'
#
loop_
_entity.id
_entity.type
_entity.pdbx_description
1 polymer ?
#
loop_
_entity_poly.entity_id
_entity_poly.type
_entity_poly.pdbx_seq_one_letter_code
_entity_poly.pdbx_strand_id
1 'polypeptide(L)' 'MPVQTASANPRQRLSLFTNSTLGHDVSAAFKASGIASRSNQEIGETPAPPPSPVDFSFPSTPAEQRSPDGSQSN' A
#
# COMPACT_ATOMS: atom_id res chain seq x y z
N MET A 1 38.79 -3.30 35.05
CA MET A 1 38.53 -3.53 33.62
C MET A 1 38.80 -2.22 32.88
N PRO A 2 39.71 -2.17 31.90
CA PRO A 2 39.96 -0.95 31.15
C PRO A 2 38.71 -0.63 30.30
N VAL A 3 38.09 0.54 30.54
CA VAL A 3 37.02 1.06 29.68
C VAL A 3 37.70 1.58 28.42
N GLN A 4 37.74 0.76 27.38
CA GLN A 4 38.24 1.16 26.08
C GLN A 4 37.28 2.22 25.50
N THR A 5 37.63 3.49 25.62
CA THR A 5 36.99 4.57 24.88
C THR A 5 37.45 4.49 23.42
N ALA A 6 36.95 3.47 22.70
CA ALA A 6 37.21 3.35 21.28
C ALA A 6 36.53 4.55 20.59
N SER A 7 37.34 5.38 19.91
CA SER A 7 36.86 6.36 18.94
C SER A 7 35.96 5.62 17.95
N ALA A 8 34.64 5.86 18.04
CA ALA A 8 33.66 5.11 17.27
C ALA A 8 33.80 5.45 15.78
N ASN A 9 34.52 4.62 15.03
CA ASN A 9 34.56 4.73 13.59
C ASN A 9 33.15 4.45 13.04
N PRO A 10 32.58 5.31 12.18
CA PRO A 10 31.18 5.19 11.73
C PRO A 10 30.88 3.91 10.94
N ARG A 11 31.92 3.18 10.49
CA ARG A 11 31.78 1.89 9.79
C ARG A 11 32.02 0.68 10.69
N GLN A 12 32.38 0.88 11.95
CA GLN A 12 32.66 -0.20 12.88
C GLN A 12 31.35 -0.80 13.41
N ARG A 13 31.12 -2.07 13.07
CA ARG A 13 30.00 -2.84 13.66
C ARG A 13 30.36 -3.20 15.10
N LEU A 14 29.57 -2.72 16.05
CA LEU A 14 29.72 -3.09 17.45
C LEU A 14 29.07 -4.46 17.69
N SER A 15 29.77 -5.32 18.44
CA SER A 15 29.31 -6.64 18.83
C SER A 15 29.04 -6.68 20.34
N LEU A 16 28.02 -7.45 20.74
CA LEU A 16 27.65 -7.66 22.14
C LEU A 16 28.75 -8.38 22.95
N PHE A 17 29.54 -9.23 22.29
CA PHE A 17 30.61 -9.99 22.97
C PHE A 17 31.78 -9.09 23.39
N THR A 18 32.06 -8.03 22.63
CA THR A 18 33.16 -7.10 22.90
C THR A 18 32.72 -5.80 23.56
N ASN A 19 31.41 -5.49 23.56
CA ASN A 19 30.83 -4.29 24.14
C ASN A 19 29.65 -4.67 25.04
N SER A 20 29.92 -4.92 26.32
CA SER A 20 28.91 -5.39 27.27
C SER A 20 27.76 -4.42 27.49
N THR A 21 27.98 -3.11 27.30
CA THR A 21 26.94 -2.07 27.43
C THR A 21 26.01 -1.99 26.22
N LEU A 22 26.44 -2.51 25.06
CA LEU A 22 25.68 -2.44 23.82
C LEU A 22 24.30 -3.10 23.94
N GLY A 23 24.17 -4.17 24.75
CA GLY A 23 22.88 -4.82 24.98
C GLY A 23 21.87 -3.91 25.69
N HIS A 24 22.33 -3.08 26.62
CA HIS A 24 21.49 -2.09 27.28
C HIS A 24 21.06 -0.99 26.30
N ASP A 25 22.00 -0.47 25.52
CA ASP A 25 21.74 0.60 24.53
C ASP A 25 20.76 0.17 23.46
N VAL A 26 20.93 -1.06 22.92
CA VAL A 26 20.00 -1.65 21.94
C VAL A 26 18.61 -1.82 22.56
N SER A 27 18.53 -2.33 23.79
CA SER A 27 17.26 -2.47 24.50
C SER A 27 16.60 -1.13 24.81
N ALA A 28 17.38 -0.09 25.14
CA ALA A 28 16.88 1.27 25.36
C ALA A 28 16.40 1.88 24.03
N ALA A 29 17.15 1.69 22.94
CA ALA A 29 16.78 2.11 21.61
C ALA A 29 15.49 1.44 21.14
N PHE A 30 15.28 0.15 21.40
CA PHE A 30 14.01 -0.52 21.08
C PHE A 30 12.83 -0.03 21.94
N LYS A 31 13.06 0.32 23.21
CA LYS A 31 12.02 0.92 24.07
C LYS A 31 11.67 2.34 23.63
N ALA A 32 12.67 3.14 23.23
CA ALA A 32 12.50 4.50 22.74
C ALA A 32 12.01 4.55 21.29
N SER A 33 12.37 3.56 20.48
CA SER A 33 11.83 3.33 19.14
C SER A 33 10.39 2.87 19.34
N GLY A 34 9.47 3.83 19.31
CA GLY A 34 8.03 3.59 19.44
C GLY A 34 7.49 2.71 18.31
N ILE A 35 7.74 1.41 18.37
CA ILE A 35 7.15 0.40 17.47
C ILE A 35 5.63 0.32 17.71
N ALA A 36 5.13 0.87 18.82
CA ALA A 36 3.70 1.05 19.08
C ALA A 36 2.97 1.85 17.98
N SER A 37 3.66 2.68 17.18
CA SER A 37 3.02 3.37 16.05
C SER A 37 2.77 2.48 14.83
N ARG A 38 3.40 1.29 14.71
CA ARG A 38 3.13 0.38 13.58
C ARG A 38 1.94 -0.54 13.83
N SER A 39 1.55 -0.75 15.08
CA SER A 39 0.42 -1.63 15.43
C SER A 39 -0.94 -0.96 15.28
N ASN A 40 -0.99 0.37 15.11
CA ASN A 40 -2.24 1.12 14.99
C ASN A 40 -2.28 2.01 13.74
N GLN A 41 -1.51 1.63 12.71
CA GLN A 41 -1.83 2.06 11.37
C GLN A 41 -2.86 1.05 10.89
N GLU A 42 -4.12 1.30 11.25
CA GLU A 42 -5.27 0.86 10.47
C GLU A 42 -4.89 1.09 9.01
N ILE A 43 -4.49 0.02 8.31
CA ILE A 43 -4.41 0.05 6.86
C ILE A 43 -5.86 0.30 6.50
N GLY A 44 -6.22 1.57 6.27
CA GLY A 44 -7.50 1.95 5.74
C GLY A 44 -7.56 1.34 4.36
N GLU A 45 -8.00 0.07 4.31
CA GLU A 45 -8.21 -0.66 3.08
C GLU A 45 -9.17 0.19 2.27
N THR A 46 -8.62 0.86 1.25
CA THR A 46 -9.44 1.67 0.36
C THR A 46 -10.29 0.65 -0.41
N PRO A 47 -11.64 0.67 -0.29
CA PRO A 47 -12.47 -0.30 -0.98
C PRO A 47 -12.13 -0.31 -2.46
N ALA A 48 -12.06 -1.50 -3.07
CA ALA A 48 -11.75 -1.61 -4.48
C ALA A 48 -12.73 -0.76 -5.31
N PRO A 49 -12.27 -0.06 -6.36
CA PRO A 49 -13.15 0.71 -7.22
C PRO A 49 -14.20 -0.22 -7.87
N PRO A 50 -15.42 0.28 -8.12
CA PRO A 50 -16.44 -0.50 -8.82
C PRO A 50 -15.96 -0.87 -10.24
N PRO A 51 -16.42 -2.01 -10.80
CA PRO A 51 -16.12 -2.37 -12.17
C PRO A 51 -16.66 -1.29 -13.13
N SER A 52 -15.94 -1.05 -14.22
CA SER A 52 -16.37 -0.10 -15.25
C SER A 52 -17.74 -0.50 -15.84
N PRO A 53 -18.62 0.47 -16.15
CA PRO A 53 -19.87 0.18 -16.85
C PRO A 53 -19.60 -0.53 -18.18
N VAL A 54 -20.41 -1.53 -18.49
CA VAL A 54 -20.43 -2.13 -19.83
C VAL A 54 -21.15 -1.15 -20.76
N ASP A 55 -20.48 -0.69 -21.82
CA ASP A 55 -21.12 0.10 -22.87
C ASP A 55 -22.00 -0.80 -23.72
N PHE A 56 -23.29 -0.86 -23.38
CA PHE A 56 -24.34 -1.41 -24.25
C PHE A 56 -24.70 -0.45 -25.38
N SER A 57 -23.71 0.25 -25.93
CA SER A 57 -23.88 0.97 -27.18
C SER A 57 -23.91 -0.06 -28.30
N PHE A 58 -25.10 -0.59 -28.56
CA PHE A 58 -25.36 -1.23 -29.83
C PHE A 58 -25.14 -0.16 -30.90
N PRO A 59 -24.36 -0.44 -31.96
CA PRO A 59 -24.26 0.48 -33.08
C PRO A 59 -25.69 0.85 -33.50
N SER A 60 -25.99 2.16 -33.48
CA SER A 60 -27.25 2.67 -34.01
C SER A 60 -27.43 2.11 -35.41
N THR A 61 -28.55 1.44 -35.58
CA THR A 61 -28.98 0.68 -36.74
C THR A 61 -28.80 1.46 -38.06
N PRO A 62 -28.59 0.81 -39.21
CA PRO A 62 -29.11 1.37 -40.44
C PRO A 62 -30.63 1.20 -40.38
N ALA A 63 -31.35 2.31 -40.31
CA ALA A 63 -32.76 2.35 -40.62
C ALA A 63 -32.94 1.95 -42.10
N GLU A 64 -33.11 0.66 -42.39
CA GLU A 64 -33.53 0.20 -43.71
C GLU A 64 -35.04 0.46 -43.87
N GLN A 65 -35.30 1.64 -44.43
CA GLN A 65 -36.25 1.87 -45.51
C GLN A 65 -37.74 1.61 -45.19
N ARG A 66 -38.47 2.71 -44.98
CA ARG A 66 -39.91 2.81 -45.22
C ARG A 66 -40.26 2.13 -46.56
N SER A 67 -41.08 1.09 -46.51
CA SER A 67 -41.98 0.75 -47.62
C SER A 67 -43.31 1.45 -47.38
N PRO A 68 -43.79 2.31 -48.30
CA PRO A 68 -45.16 2.81 -48.27
C PRO A 68 -46.04 1.90 -49.13
N ASP A 69 -46.82 1.02 -48.51
CA ASP A 69 -48.00 0.40 -49.11
C ASP A 69 -48.84 -0.12 -47.94
N GLY A 70 -50.01 0.41 -47.61
CA GLY A 70 -51.13 0.67 -48.51
C GLY A 70 -52.11 -0.49 -48.37
N SER A 71 -53.06 -0.39 -47.42
CA SER A 71 -54.47 -0.80 -47.59
C SER A 71 -55.26 -0.66 -46.29
N GLN A 72 -56.26 0.23 -46.33
CA GLN A 72 -57.39 0.32 -45.41
C GLN A 72 -58.21 -0.99 -45.42
N SER A 73 -59.04 -1.20 -44.40
CA SER A 73 -60.49 -1.38 -44.60
C SER A 73 -61.26 -1.22 -43.28
N ASN A 74 -62.49 -0.72 -43.44
CA ASN A 74 -63.44 -0.12 -42.48
C ASN A 74 -63.74 -0.90 -41.20
#